data_AF-A0A522CRG7-F1
#
_entry.id   AF-A0A522CRG7-F1
#
_cell.length_a   1.000
_cell.length_b   1.000
_cell.length_c   1.000
_cell.angle_alpha   90.00
_cell.angle_beta   90.00
_cell.angle_gamma   90.00
#
_symmetry.space_group_name_H-M   'P 1'
#
loop_
_entity.id
_entity.type
_entity.pdbx_description
1 polymer ?
#
loop_
_entity_poly.entity_id
_entity_poly.type
_entity_poly.pdbx_seq_one_letter_code
_entity_poly.pdbx_strand_id
1 'polypeptide(L)'
;MFMRWVEFAAATAVLVAGPVSAQPLSPTSEGTPRLSAGQAVRPVALTRLGSQVRDDQVIGRYLTGVVCVNAERLLWKDVAGGFVNLKEVFGEELKAAGFRPDSEPGDLFADTKNANTDLQVGAMVRSVDATYCDTDLGALTGSMTLTVQWQIYSTLRREVVATIETTGAVKNAKLARKQQVRSLGQLAFAETVKSLLSDAHFRQLVTSPDPGGSSVVGSMAPRTPIRLVGPRGGAPVNMAQASGSVVAIFAGSGHGSGALISSEGYILTNEHVVGTATTVRVRWSDGLETTGTVERTDKRRDVALVKTSPRGREPLAVSRTVPSLGAPVFAIGTPLEPNLQNTVTRGVVSATRIIDGFNFIQSDTPVTHGNSGGPLLDEKGVVVGITHSIIDPTKGSALNFFIPVGDALDFLALETPAA
;
A
#
# COMPACT_ATOMS: atom_id res chain seq x y z
N MET A 1 65.66 15.09 -45.32
CA MET A 1 64.41 15.79 -44.96
C MET A 1 63.80 15.03 -43.79
N PHE A 2 63.68 15.72 -42.65
CA PHE A 2 63.32 15.19 -41.32
C PHE A 2 61.92 14.55 -41.29
N MET A 3 61.76 13.49 -40.48
CA MET A 3 60.48 13.30 -39.78
C MET A 3 60.74 12.67 -38.40
N ARG A 4 60.51 13.49 -37.38
CA ARG A 4 60.69 13.21 -35.94
C ARG A 4 59.54 12.35 -35.42
N TRP A 5 59.90 11.40 -34.56
CA TRP A 5 58.99 10.72 -33.64
C TRP A 5 58.51 11.71 -32.56
N VAL A 6 57.23 11.68 -32.21
CA VAL A 6 56.66 12.37 -31.04
C VAL A 6 55.93 11.33 -30.19
N GLU A 7 56.37 11.21 -28.95
CA GLU A 7 55.79 10.38 -27.88
C GLU A 7 54.41 10.91 -27.44
N PHE A 8 53.47 10.01 -27.21
CA PHE A 8 52.21 10.33 -26.52
C PHE A 8 52.39 10.14 -25.01
N ALA A 9 52.41 11.24 -24.25
CA ALA A 9 52.29 11.22 -22.80
C ALA A 9 50.81 11.13 -22.38
N ALA A 10 50.47 10.12 -21.58
CA ALA A 10 49.16 9.97 -20.97
C ALA A 10 49.00 10.93 -19.79
N ALA A 11 48.00 11.80 -19.84
CA ALA A 11 47.61 12.68 -18.73
C ALA A 11 46.48 12.03 -17.92
N THR A 12 46.80 11.59 -16.71
CA THR A 12 45.83 11.11 -15.71
C THR A 12 45.14 12.31 -15.06
N ALA A 13 43.86 12.53 -15.34
CA ALA A 13 43.06 13.56 -14.68
C ALA A 13 42.55 13.05 -13.33
N VAL A 14 43.08 13.59 -12.23
CA VAL A 14 42.55 13.42 -10.87
C VAL A 14 41.42 14.44 -10.69
N LEU A 15 40.18 13.95 -10.62
CA LEU A 15 39.01 14.74 -10.25
C LEU A 15 39.01 14.96 -8.73
N VAL A 16 39.38 16.16 -8.30
CA VAL A 16 39.22 16.63 -6.92
C VAL A 16 37.78 17.08 -6.74
N ALA A 17 37.00 16.31 -5.97
CA ALA A 17 35.66 16.71 -5.54
C ALA A 17 35.80 17.84 -4.49
N GLY A 18 35.43 19.06 -4.88
CA GLY A 18 35.26 20.18 -3.94
C GLY A 18 34.04 19.97 -3.04
N PRO A 19 34.03 20.55 -1.82
CA PRO A 19 32.90 20.39 -0.91
C PRO A 19 31.66 21.09 -1.47
N VAL A 20 30.58 20.33 -1.62
CA VAL A 20 29.24 20.86 -1.91
C VAL A 20 28.78 21.64 -0.68
N SER A 21 28.72 22.97 -0.82
CA SER A 21 28.19 23.87 0.19
C SER A 21 26.68 23.65 0.30
N ALA A 22 26.23 22.98 1.37
CA ALA A 22 24.82 22.95 1.74
C ALA A 22 24.45 24.33 2.31
N GLN A 23 23.69 25.12 1.54
CA GLN A 23 23.10 26.34 2.07
C GLN A 23 22.04 25.97 3.13
N PRO A 24 22.07 26.58 4.33
CA PRO A 24 21.02 26.38 5.31
C PRO A 24 19.74 27.09 4.83
N LEU A 25 18.67 26.31 4.63
CA LEU A 25 17.33 26.86 4.43
C LEU A 25 16.96 27.71 5.65
N SER A 26 16.57 28.96 5.39
CA SER A 26 16.12 29.89 6.42
C SER A 26 14.80 29.42 7.03
N PRO A 27 14.55 29.60 8.34
CA PRO A 27 13.29 29.21 8.95
C PRO A 27 12.21 30.22 8.55
N THR A 28 11.37 29.89 7.56
CA THR A 28 10.11 30.60 7.33
C THR A 28 9.13 30.25 8.44
N SER A 29 9.00 31.17 9.40
CA SER A 29 7.94 31.15 10.42
C SER A 29 6.60 31.60 9.83
N GLU A 30 6.15 30.99 8.74
CA GLU A 30 4.75 31.10 8.31
C GLU A 30 3.99 29.93 8.92
N GLY A 31 3.02 30.23 9.77
CA GLY A 31 2.18 29.22 10.40
C GLY A 31 1.54 28.31 9.34
N THR A 32 1.42 27.02 9.64
CA THR A 32 0.83 26.02 8.74
C THR A 32 -0.48 26.54 8.15
N PRO A 33 -0.58 26.72 6.81
CA PRO A 33 -1.76 27.33 6.21
C PRO A 33 -3.01 26.48 6.50
N ARG A 34 -4.04 27.05 7.11
CA ARG A 34 -5.26 26.28 7.44
C ARG A 34 -6.01 25.89 6.17
N LEU A 35 -6.68 24.74 6.21
CA LEU A 35 -7.60 24.32 5.16
C LEU A 35 -8.75 25.34 5.03
N SER A 36 -9.26 25.51 3.81
CA SER A 36 -10.42 26.39 3.57
C SER A 36 -11.67 25.78 4.21
N ALA A 37 -12.53 26.61 4.79
CA ALA A 37 -13.77 26.14 5.42
C ALA A 37 -14.64 25.37 4.40
N GLY A 38 -14.97 24.11 4.71
CA GLY A 38 -15.78 23.24 3.84
C GLY A 38 -15.02 22.42 2.80
N GLN A 39 -13.68 22.49 2.75
CA GLN A 39 -12.87 21.64 1.87
C GLN A 39 -12.95 20.17 2.32
N ALA A 40 -13.37 19.27 1.43
CA ALA A 40 -13.38 17.83 1.69
C ALA A 40 -11.94 17.31 1.81
N VAL A 41 -11.62 16.66 2.93
CA VAL A 41 -10.28 16.15 3.22
C VAL A 41 -10.37 14.70 3.63
N ARG A 42 -9.51 13.87 3.04
CA ARG A 42 -9.44 12.43 3.31
C ARG A 42 -8.88 12.19 4.72
N PRO A 43 -9.39 11.21 5.47
CA PRO A 43 -8.84 10.87 6.77
C PRO A 43 -7.41 10.33 6.61
N VAL A 44 -6.51 10.78 7.48
CA VAL A 44 -5.09 10.43 7.46
C VAL A 44 -4.67 9.94 8.84
N ALA A 45 -4.00 8.80 8.90
CA ALA A 45 -3.49 8.22 10.13
C ALA A 45 -2.00 7.87 10.04
N LEU A 46 -1.26 8.15 11.12
CA LEU A 46 0.10 7.66 11.28
C LEU A 46 0.08 6.21 11.76
N THR A 47 0.34 5.28 10.84
CA THR A 47 0.20 3.84 11.10
C THR A 47 1.51 3.20 11.52
N ARG A 48 2.63 3.63 10.91
CA ARG A 48 3.96 3.08 11.16
C ARG A 48 4.98 4.15 11.53
N LEU A 49 5.84 3.81 12.48
CA LEU A 49 6.98 4.61 12.93
C LEU A 49 8.23 3.72 12.87
N GLY A 50 9.31 4.22 12.29
CA GLY A 50 10.60 3.56 12.26
C GLY A 50 11.75 4.56 12.43
N SER A 51 12.94 4.04 12.71
CA SER A 51 14.18 4.82 12.76
C SER A 51 15.27 4.10 11.99
N GLN A 52 16.06 4.83 11.22
CA GLN A 52 17.30 4.35 10.61
C GLN A 52 18.55 4.72 11.41
N VAL A 53 18.38 5.52 12.47
CA VAL A 53 19.46 5.88 13.40
C VAL A 53 19.72 4.68 14.31
N ARG A 54 20.97 4.21 14.36
CA ARG A 54 21.35 3.09 15.23
C ARG A 54 21.45 3.53 16.68
N ASP A 55 21.18 2.62 17.61
CA ASP A 55 21.22 2.88 19.06
C ASP A 55 22.57 3.42 19.56
N ASP A 56 23.66 2.97 18.94
CA ASP A 56 25.05 3.36 19.24
C ASP A 56 25.54 4.58 18.45
N GLN A 57 24.69 5.15 17.59
CA GLN A 57 25.06 6.29 16.76
C GLN A 57 25.16 7.55 17.62
N VAL A 58 26.26 8.29 17.46
CA VAL A 58 26.40 9.63 18.02
C VAL A 58 25.51 10.58 17.24
N ILE A 59 24.57 11.22 17.93
CA ILE A 59 23.57 12.13 17.37
C ILE A 59 23.78 13.57 17.82
N GLY A 60 24.85 13.85 18.58
CA GLY A 60 25.16 15.20 19.01
C GLY A 60 25.87 15.23 20.36
N ARG A 61 25.54 16.23 21.17
CA ARG A 61 26.31 16.55 22.39
C ARG A 61 25.43 16.82 23.60
N TYR A 62 25.89 16.36 24.76
CA TYR A 62 25.35 16.75 26.06
C TYR A 62 26.34 17.69 26.73
N LEU A 63 25.94 18.94 26.96
CA LEU A 63 26.78 19.98 27.55
C LEU A 63 26.44 20.16 29.03
N THR A 64 27.44 20.28 29.91
CA THR A 64 27.26 20.52 31.35
C THR A 64 28.06 21.73 31.85
N GLY A 65 27.67 22.23 33.02
CA GLY A 65 28.31 23.34 33.71
C GLY A 65 27.55 24.67 33.58
N VAL A 66 27.89 25.64 34.43
CA VAL A 66 27.24 26.98 34.47
C VAL A 66 27.14 27.67 33.09
N VAL A 67 28.12 27.46 32.21
CA VAL A 67 28.17 28.02 30.84
C VAL A 67 28.11 26.97 29.73
N CYS A 68 27.78 25.71 30.04
CA CYS A 68 27.64 24.61 29.08
C CYS A 68 28.85 24.40 28.15
N VAL A 69 30.05 24.30 28.73
CA VAL A 69 31.31 24.14 28.00
C VAL A 69 31.84 22.70 28.01
N ASN A 70 31.41 21.88 28.97
CA ASN A 70 31.86 20.50 29.09
C ASN A 70 30.99 19.62 28.19
N ALA A 71 31.57 19.03 27.13
CA ALA A 71 30.82 18.29 26.13
C ALA A 71 31.04 16.78 26.20
N GLU A 72 29.95 16.03 26.34
CA GLU A 72 29.90 14.59 26.20
C GLU A 72 29.18 14.18 24.91
N ARG A 73 29.49 12.98 24.41
CA ARG A 73 28.81 12.43 23.22
C ARG A 73 27.41 11.98 23.60
N LEU A 74 26.43 12.39 22.81
CA LEU A 74 25.05 11.97 22.97
C LEU A 74 24.74 10.83 22.00
N LEU A 75 24.27 9.69 22.50
CA LEU A 75 23.89 8.55 21.67
C LEU A 75 22.37 8.51 21.45
N TRP A 76 21.94 7.90 20.35
CA TRP A 76 20.51 7.76 20.03
C TRP A 76 19.73 7.07 21.15
N LYS A 77 20.27 5.98 21.71
CA LYS A 77 19.64 5.25 22.82
C LYS A 77 19.34 6.13 24.05
N ASP A 78 20.13 7.18 24.27
CA ASP A 78 20.02 8.05 25.45
C ASP A 78 18.84 9.04 25.31
N VAL A 79 18.34 9.27 24.08
CA VAL A 79 17.22 10.18 23.79
C VAL A 79 16.01 9.49 23.18
N ALA A 80 16.13 8.22 22.77
CA ALA A 80 15.06 7.47 22.12
C ALA A 80 13.77 7.42 22.98
N GLY A 81 13.89 7.40 24.30
CA GLY A 81 12.76 7.50 25.24
C GLY A 81 11.97 8.82 25.14
N GLY A 82 12.54 9.86 24.54
CA GLY A 82 11.86 11.11 24.23
C GLY A 82 10.95 11.04 22.99
N PHE A 83 11.04 9.97 22.19
CA PHE A 83 10.23 9.76 20.97
C PHE A 83 9.05 8.81 21.23
N VAL A 84 8.44 8.92 22.41
CA VAL A 84 7.20 8.22 22.77
C VAL A 84 5.97 9.02 22.36
N ASN A 85 4.85 8.32 22.17
CA ASN A 85 3.55 8.92 21.87
C ASN A 85 3.52 9.85 20.63
N LEU A 86 4.40 9.63 19.65
CA LEU A 86 4.45 10.47 18.44
C LEU A 86 3.15 10.42 17.62
N LYS A 87 2.36 9.35 17.74
CA LYS A 87 1.02 9.25 17.15
C LYS A 87 0.06 10.30 17.71
N GLU A 88 0.12 10.56 19.01
CA GLU A 88 -0.69 11.61 19.66
C GLU A 88 -0.28 12.98 19.17
N VAL A 89 1.04 13.26 19.13
CA VAL A 89 1.58 14.52 18.58
C VAL A 89 1.13 14.73 17.14
N PHE A 90 1.22 13.70 16.29
CA PHE A 90 0.75 13.76 14.90
C PHE A 90 -0.74 14.11 14.81
N GLY A 91 -1.58 13.46 15.63
CA GLY A 91 -3.02 13.73 15.68
C GLY A 91 -3.35 15.15 16.15
N GLU A 92 -2.63 15.68 17.13
CA GLU A 92 -2.82 17.05 17.63
C GLU A 92 -2.45 18.10 16.58
N GLU A 93 -1.33 17.94 15.85
CA GLU A 93 -0.94 18.87 14.80
C GLU A 93 -1.90 18.81 13.59
N LEU A 94 -2.42 17.62 13.25
CA LEU A 94 -3.48 17.47 12.25
C LEU A 94 -4.73 18.28 12.63
N LYS A 95 -5.22 18.13 13.87
CA LYS A 95 -6.38 18.91 14.37
C LYS A 95 -6.12 20.39 14.30
N ALA A 96 -4.92 20.83 14.71
CA ALA A 96 -4.54 22.24 14.69
C ALA A 96 -4.54 22.84 13.26
N ALA A 97 -4.20 22.03 12.26
CA ALA A 97 -4.23 22.42 10.85
C ALA A 97 -5.62 22.28 10.19
N GLY A 98 -6.63 21.81 10.93
CA GLY A 98 -8.01 21.64 10.45
C GLY A 98 -8.31 20.31 9.78
N PHE A 99 -7.40 19.33 9.88
CA PHE A 99 -7.61 17.96 9.42
C PHE A 99 -8.41 17.17 10.47
N ARG A 100 -9.20 16.19 10.02
CA ARG A 100 -9.86 15.23 10.92
C ARG A 100 -8.93 14.03 11.13
N PRO A 101 -8.31 13.86 12.32
CA PRO A 101 -7.58 12.63 12.60
C PRO A 101 -8.55 11.47 12.77
N ASP A 102 -8.06 10.29 12.45
CA ASP A 102 -8.80 9.02 12.48
C ASP A 102 -9.25 8.57 13.88
N SER A 103 -8.75 9.23 14.93
CA SER A 103 -9.08 8.92 16.32
C SER A 103 -9.23 10.19 17.15
N GLU A 104 -10.36 10.31 17.84
CA GLU A 104 -10.52 11.24 18.96
C GLU A 104 -10.14 10.53 20.26
N PRO A 105 -9.22 11.09 21.08
CA PRO A 105 -9.04 10.62 22.45
C PRO A 105 -10.30 11.00 23.25
N GLY A 106 -11.25 10.08 23.37
CA GLY A 106 -12.49 10.30 24.13
C GLY A 106 -13.73 9.58 23.59
N ASP A 107 -13.70 9.13 22.33
CA ASP A 107 -14.82 8.37 21.76
C ASP A 107 -14.59 6.87 21.95
N LEU A 108 -15.19 6.34 23.02
CA LEU A 108 -15.13 4.91 23.39
C LEU A 108 -15.98 4.02 22.46
N PHE A 109 -16.78 4.62 21.56
CA PHE A 109 -17.70 3.93 20.67
C PHE A 109 -17.55 4.34 19.19
N ALA A 110 -16.65 5.27 18.86
CA ALA A 110 -16.16 5.43 17.50
C ALA A 110 -15.57 4.10 17.04
N ASP A 111 -16.07 3.62 15.91
CA ASP A 111 -15.66 2.38 15.27
C ASP A 111 -14.23 2.54 14.70
N THR A 112 -13.26 2.65 15.60
CA THR A 112 -11.80 2.75 15.35
C THR A 112 -11.22 1.52 14.64
N LYS A 113 -12.08 0.55 14.29
CA LYS A 113 -11.74 -0.64 13.50
C LYS A 113 -12.19 -0.57 12.04
N ASN A 114 -13.01 0.41 11.67
CA ASN A 114 -13.58 0.59 10.32
C ASN A 114 -13.37 1.99 9.76
N ALA A 115 -12.39 2.74 10.26
CA ALA A 115 -12.03 3.99 9.65
C ALA A 115 -11.19 3.72 8.40
N ASN A 116 -11.90 3.79 7.28
CA ASN A 116 -11.45 3.54 5.92
C ASN A 116 -10.44 4.63 5.52
N THR A 117 -9.22 4.55 6.04
CA THR A 117 -8.15 5.46 5.69
C THR A 117 -7.59 5.04 4.34
N ASP A 118 -8.11 5.65 3.28
CA ASP A 118 -7.58 5.46 1.93
C ASP A 118 -6.06 5.74 1.86
N LEU A 119 -5.57 6.61 2.75
CA LEU A 119 -4.17 7.03 2.85
C LEU A 119 -3.63 6.75 4.26
N GLN A 120 -2.67 5.83 4.33
CA GLN A 120 -1.88 5.55 5.53
C GLN A 120 -0.54 6.28 5.45
N VAL A 121 -0.09 6.83 6.58
CA VAL A 121 1.20 7.52 6.67
C VAL A 121 2.17 6.70 7.50
N GLY A 122 3.33 6.39 6.92
CA GLY A 122 4.49 5.89 7.63
C GLY A 122 5.51 6.99 7.82
N ALA A 123 6.17 7.04 8.98
CA ALA A 123 7.28 7.96 9.22
C ALA A 123 8.56 7.17 9.56
N MET A 124 9.66 7.57 8.93
CA MET A 124 10.99 7.00 9.14
C MET A 124 11.94 8.12 9.56
N VAL A 125 12.46 8.06 10.79
CA VAL A 125 13.50 8.99 11.26
C VAL A 125 14.79 8.68 10.49
N ARG A 126 15.26 9.65 9.69
CA ARG A 126 16.47 9.54 8.87
C ARG A 126 17.71 10.00 9.63
N SER A 127 17.60 11.14 10.29
CA SER A 127 18.70 11.72 11.06
C SER A 127 18.17 12.56 12.21
N VAL A 128 18.97 12.59 13.28
CA VAL A 128 18.74 13.43 14.46
C VAL A 128 20.06 14.09 14.80
N ASP A 129 20.03 15.41 14.98
CA ASP A 129 21.11 16.19 15.57
C ASP A 129 20.57 16.88 16.82
N ALA A 130 21.16 16.63 17.99
CA ALA A 130 20.67 17.18 19.25
C ALA A 130 21.79 17.72 20.13
N THR A 131 21.55 18.88 20.72
CA THR A 131 22.42 19.48 21.73
C THR A 131 21.61 19.76 22.99
N TYR A 132 22.02 19.17 24.11
CA TYR A 132 21.48 19.49 25.43
C TYR A 132 22.48 20.33 26.21
N CYS A 133 22.00 21.18 27.10
CA CYS A 133 22.79 22.03 27.98
C CYS A 133 22.15 22.01 29.37
N ASP A 134 22.78 21.30 30.30
CA ASP A 134 22.39 21.21 31.71
C ASP A 134 23.28 22.12 32.55
N THR A 135 22.70 23.20 33.04
CA THR A 135 23.42 24.16 33.88
C THR A 135 23.35 23.72 35.33
N ASP A 136 24.45 23.89 36.08
CA ASP A 136 24.51 23.57 37.51
C ASP A 136 23.52 24.40 38.36
N LEU A 137 22.93 25.44 37.76
CA LEU A 137 21.85 26.27 38.31
C LEU A 137 20.45 25.62 38.15
N GLY A 138 20.38 24.40 37.62
CA GLY A 138 19.16 23.60 37.50
C GLY A 138 18.34 23.87 36.24
N ALA A 139 18.85 24.65 35.28
CA ALA A 139 18.19 24.85 33.99
C ALA A 139 18.74 23.90 32.94
N LEU A 140 17.87 23.06 32.38
CA LEU A 140 18.15 22.22 31.21
C LEU A 140 17.58 22.91 29.97
N THR A 141 18.39 23.07 28.94
CA THR A 141 17.96 23.57 27.63
C THR A 141 18.38 22.59 26.54
N GLY A 142 17.69 22.63 25.40
CA GLY A 142 18.02 21.75 24.28
C GLY A 142 17.69 22.35 22.93
N SER A 143 18.47 21.98 21.93
CA SER A 143 18.19 22.19 20.53
C SER A 143 18.20 20.85 19.81
N MET A 144 17.29 20.64 18.88
CA MET A 144 17.22 19.40 18.10
C MET A 144 16.79 19.70 16.67
N THR A 145 17.50 19.11 15.72
CA THR A 145 17.11 19.02 14.31
C THR A 145 16.78 17.57 14.01
N LEU A 146 15.61 17.35 13.43
CA LEU A 146 15.06 16.04 13.14
C LEU A 146 14.65 15.99 11.67
N THR A 147 15.17 15.01 10.93
CA THR A 147 14.73 14.74 9.56
C THR A 147 13.92 13.46 9.52
N VAL A 148 12.72 13.56 8.95
CA VAL A 148 11.76 12.47 8.82
C VAL A 148 11.42 12.29 7.34
N GLN A 149 11.53 11.04 6.88
CA GLN A 149 10.94 10.63 5.61
C GLN A 149 9.55 10.06 5.87
N TRP A 150 8.57 10.64 5.21
CA TRP A 150 7.18 10.21 5.18
C TRP A 150 6.92 9.35 3.96
N GLN A 151 6.21 8.26 4.14
CA GLN A 151 5.66 7.45 3.06
C GLN A 151 4.15 7.48 3.14
N ILE A 152 3.51 7.95 2.08
CA ILE A 152 2.06 7.97 1.95
C ILE A 152 1.66 6.75 1.15
N TYR A 153 1.04 5.78 1.82
CA TYR A 153 0.57 4.54 1.22
C TYR A 153 -0.92 4.64 0.94
N SER A 154 -1.32 4.36 -0.30
CA SER A 154 -2.74 4.23 -0.62
C SER A 154 -3.16 2.78 -0.45
N THR A 155 -4.14 2.53 0.42
CA THR A 155 -4.73 1.20 0.61
C THR A 155 -5.50 0.77 -0.64
N LEU A 156 -6.16 1.71 -1.31
CA LEU A 156 -6.85 1.50 -2.58
C LEU A 156 -5.87 1.12 -3.71
N ARG A 157 -4.74 1.83 -3.83
CA ARG A 157 -3.75 1.56 -4.90
C ARG A 157 -2.69 0.52 -4.55
N ARG A 158 -2.67 0.05 -3.31
CA ARG A 158 -1.67 -0.86 -2.73
C ARG A 158 -0.21 -0.44 -2.97
N GLU A 159 0.06 0.86 -3.06
CA GLU A 159 1.39 1.41 -3.37
C GLU A 159 1.71 2.66 -2.56
N VAL A 160 2.99 2.97 -2.43
CA VAL A 160 3.45 4.26 -1.88
C VAL A 160 3.25 5.32 -2.96
N VAL A 161 2.21 6.14 -2.78
CA VAL A 161 1.83 7.19 -3.74
C VAL A 161 2.69 8.45 -3.61
N ALA A 162 3.33 8.64 -2.45
CA ALA A 162 4.32 9.69 -2.28
C ALA A 162 5.34 9.35 -1.21
N THR A 163 6.55 9.87 -1.41
CA THR A 163 7.60 9.94 -0.39
C THR A 163 8.00 11.39 -0.23
N ILE A 164 7.93 11.90 1.01
CA ILE A 164 8.18 13.31 1.32
C ILE A 164 9.22 13.35 2.43
N GLU A 165 10.19 14.23 2.35
CA GLU A 165 11.17 14.42 3.43
C GLU A 165 10.97 15.80 4.04
N THR A 166 10.93 15.85 5.37
CA THR A 166 10.77 17.11 6.11
C THR A 166 11.80 17.19 7.21
N THR A 167 12.26 18.40 7.50
CA THR A 167 13.17 18.67 8.62
C THR A 167 12.51 19.65 9.59
N GLY A 168 12.49 19.27 10.86
CA GLY A 168 11.98 20.09 11.96
C GLY A 168 13.13 20.48 12.87
N ALA A 169 13.22 21.76 13.24
CA ALA A 169 14.29 22.27 14.09
C ALA A 169 13.72 23.06 15.27
N VAL A 170 14.16 22.70 16.47
CA VAL A 170 13.84 23.40 17.72
C VAL A 170 15.16 23.93 18.28
N LYS A 171 15.19 25.21 18.68
CA LYS A 171 16.38 25.86 19.23
C LYS A 171 16.10 26.38 20.64
N ASN A 172 17.05 26.18 21.55
CA ASN A 172 17.06 26.74 22.90
C ASN A 172 15.76 26.50 23.69
N ALA A 173 15.13 25.34 23.51
CA ALA A 173 13.94 24.97 24.26
C ALA A 173 14.32 24.74 25.73
N LYS A 174 13.60 25.39 26.65
CA LYS A 174 13.75 25.16 28.09
C LYS A 174 13.05 23.87 28.48
N LEU A 175 13.78 22.95 29.10
CA LEU A 175 13.31 21.63 29.50
C LEU A 175 13.16 21.58 31.03
N ALA A 176 11.94 21.80 31.54
CA ALA A 176 11.71 21.82 32.99
C ALA A 176 11.51 20.41 33.56
N ARG A 177 12.21 20.03 34.65
CA ARG A 177 12.15 18.68 35.27
C ARG A 177 10.76 18.24 35.77
N LYS A 178 9.77 19.12 35.90
CA LYS A 178 8.44 18.82 36.48
C LYS A 178 7.22 19.39 35.74
N GLN A 179 7.38 20.12 34.64
CA GLN A 179 6.27 20.90 34.05
C GLN A 179 6.17 20.93 32.52
N GLN A 180 7.02 20.20 31.79
CA GLN A 180 6.90 20.18 30.33
C GLN A 180 6.05 19.00 29.86
N VAL A 181 4.96 19.30 29.15
CA VAL A 181 4.01 18.33 28.61
C VAL A 181 4.59 17.55 27.41
N ARG A 182 5.58 18.12 26.71
CA ARG A 182 6.26 17.49 25.57
C ARG A 182 7.78 17.47 25.71
N SER A 183 8.42 16.39 25.26
CA SER A 183 9.87 16.24 25.17
C SER A 183 10.48 17.07 24.02
N LEU A 184 11.80 17.27 24.01
CA LEU A 184 12.50 17.90 22.89
C LEU A 184 12.28 17.15 21.56
N GLY A 185 12.23 15.81 21.61
CA GLY A 185 11.94 14.97 20.45
C GLY A 185 10.52 15.17 19.92
N GLN A 186 9.53 15.26 20.81
CA GLN A 186 8.14 15.53 20.44
C GLN A 186 7.96 16.93 19.85
N LEU A 187 8.70 17.93 20.35
CA LEU A 187 8.69 19.28 19.77
C LEU A 187 9.30 19.30 18.37
N ALA A 188 10.45 18.64 18.16
CA ALA A 188 11.08 18.56 16.83
C ALA A 188 10.21 17.76 15.84
N PHE A 189 9.57 16.69 16.30
CA PHE A 189 8.62 15.92 15.50
C PHE A 189 7.35 16.71 15.15
N ALA A 190 6.81 17.51 16.07
CA ALA A 190 5.69 18.39 15.74
C ALA A 190 6.05 19.35 14.58
N GLU A 191 7.30 19.85 14.55
CA GLU A 191 7.76 20.72 13.47
C GLU A 191 7.91 20.00 12.13
N THR A 192 8.36 18.74 12.11
CA THR A 192 8.36 17.92 10.89
C THR A 192 6.94 17.67 10.38
N VAL A 193 5.97 17.44 11.28
CA VAL A 193 4.55 17.28 10.91
C VAL A 193 3.98 18.57 10.32
N LYS A 194 4.24 19.73 10.91
CA LYS A 194 3.80 21.02 10.35
C LYS A 194 4.38 21.27 8.96
N SER A 195 5.65 20.91 8.75
CA SER A 195 6.30 20.96 7.44
C SER A 195 5.60 20.03 6.44
N LEU A 196 5.28 18.78 6.83
CA LEU A 196 4.51 17.85 6.00
C LEU A 196 3.14 18.40 5.64
N LEU A 197 2.43 18.96 6.63
CA LEU A 197 1.11 19.55 6.43
C LEU A 197 1.15 20.81 5.58
N SER A 198 2.32 21.42 5.39
CA SER A 198 2.52 22.58 4.53
C SER A 198 3.03 22.19 3.13
N ASP A 199 3.44 20.94 2.93
CA ASP A 199 3.89 20.43 1.64
C ASP A 199 2.74 20.41 0.62
N ALA A 200 3.00 20.97 -0.57
CA ALA A 200 1.98 21.12 -1.61
C ALA A 200 1.52 19.76 -2.17
N HIS A 201 2.44 18.80 -2.29
CA HIS A 201 2.13 17.47 -2.81
C HIS A 201 1.32 16.67 -1.79
N PHE A 202 1.70 16.74 -0.50
CA PHE A 202 0.91 16.16 0.57
C PHE A 202 -0.52 16.72 0.58
N ARG A 203 -0.67 18.05 0.56
CA ARG A 203 -1.98 18.72 0.50
C ARG A 203 -2.80 18.26 -0.69
N GLN A 204 -2.20 18.20 -1.87
CA GLN A 204 -2.89 17.73 -3.06
C GLN A 204 -3.42 16.31 -2.88
N LEU A 205 -2.65 15.39 -2.29
CA LEU A 205 -3.06 14.00 -2.09
C LEU A 205 -4.25 13.85 -1.11
N VAL A 206 -4.29 14.67 -0.07
CA VAL A 206 -5.30 14.59 0.99
C VAL A 206 -6.55 15.43 0.69
N THR A 207 -6.46 16.44 -0.17
CA THR A 207 -7.60 17.31 -0.53
C THR A 207 -8.17 17.08 -1.93
N SER A 208 -7.45 16.36 -2.81
CA SER A 208 -8.04 16.01 -4.11
C SER A 208 -9.07 14.91 -3.92
N PRO A 209 -10.27 15.02 -4.52
CA PRO A 209 -11.15 13.88 -4.69
C PRO A 209 -10.34 12.75 -5.33
N ASP A 210 -10.39 11.55 -4.77
CA ASP A 210 -9.77 10.41 -5.43
C ASP A 210 -10.42 10.30 -6.83
N PRO A 211 -9.65 10.21 -7.93
CA PRO A 211 -10.24 9.89 -9.24
C PRO A 211 -11.04 8.57 -9.23
N GLY A 212 -10.89 7.74 -8.17
CA GLY A 212 -11.72 6.56 -7.91
C GLY A 212 -12.84 6.71 -6.88
N GLY A 213 -13.01 7.87 -6.24
CA GLY A 213 -13.82 8.05 -5.02
C GLY A 213 -15.03 8.97 -5.14
N SER A 214 -15.54 9.19 -6.35
CA SER A 214 -16.91 9.69 -6.51
C SER A 214 -17.83 8.51 -6.77
N SER A 215 -18.87 8.42 -5.94
CA SER A 215 -20.10 7.67 -6.14
C SER A 215 -20.76 8.09 -7.46
N VAL A 216 -20.19 7.62 -8.55
CA VAL A 216 -20.80 7.54 -9.85
C VAL A 216 -20.32 6.20 -10.38
N VAL A 217 -21.25 5.41 -10.90
CA VAL A 217 -20.98 4.39 -11.91
C VAL A 217 -20.27 5.13 -13.05
N GLY A 218 -18.97 5.35 -12.88
CA GLY A 218 -18.18 6.22 -13.70
C GLY A 218 -17.96 5.46 -14.98
N SER A 219 -18.79 5.79 -15.98
CA SER A 219 -18.67 5.42 -17.38
C SER A 219 -17.22 5.10 -17.70
N MET A 220 -16.92 3.82 -17.83
CA MET A 220 -15.70 3.39 -18.50
C MET A 220 -15.61 4.19 -19.79
N ALA A 221 -14.45 4.77 -20.09
CA ALA A 221 -14.18 5.20 -21.45
C ALA A 221 -14.59 4.04 -22.38
N PRO A 222 -15.33 4.28 -23.46
CA PRO A 222 -15.93 3.21 -24.26
C PRO A 222 -14.84 2.29 -24.79
N ARG A 223 -14.59 1.18 -24.09
CA ARG A 223 -13.73 0.10 -24.52
C ARG A 223 -14.57 -0.77 -25.44
N THR A 224 -14.04 -1.10 -26.61
CA THR A 224 -14.69 -2.09 -27.48
C THR A 224 -14.88 -3.38 -26.68
N PRO A 225 -16.11 -3.88 -26.51
CA PRO A 225 -16.34 -5.10 -25.74
C PRO A 225 -15.61 -6.30 -26.35
N ILE A 226 -15.01 -7.15 -25.51
CA ILE A 226 -14.48 -8.45 -25.94
C ILE A 226 -15.58 -9.48 -25.75
N ARG A 227 -15.96 -10.18 -26.82
CA ARG A 227 -16.91 -11.29 -26.75
C ARG A 227 -16.19 -12.57 -26.40
N LEU A 228 -16.53 -13.15 -25.25
CA LEU A 228 -16.00 -14.43 -24.82
C LEU A 228 -16.63 -15.55 -25.66
N VAL A 229 -15.84 -16.59 -25.96
CA VAL A 229 -16.32 -17.81 -26.62
C VAL A 229 -16.16 -18.95 -25.63
N GLY A 230 -17.25 -19.62 -25.27
CA GLY A 230 -17.18 -20.66 -24.24
C GLY A 230 -18.53 -21.31 -23.96
N PRO A 231 -18.56 -22.29 -23.05
CA PRO A 231 -19.78 -23.00 -22.70
C PRO A 231 -20.80 -22.03 -22.09
N ARG A 232 -22.02 -22.06 -22.63
CA ARG A 232 -23.18 -21.40 -22.03
C ARG A 232 -23.64 -22.25 -20.86
N GLY A 233 -23.88 -21.62 -19.69
CA GLY A 233 -24.54 -22.21 -18.51
C GLY A 233 -24.59 -23.73 -18.54
N GLY A 234 -23.45 -24.36 -18.27
CA GLY A 234 -23.17 -25.72 -18.71
C GLY A 234 -23.59 -26.79 -17.71
N ALA A 235 -23.76 -28.01 -18.23
CA ALA A 235 -23.92 -29.23 -17.44
C ALA A 235 -22.89 -29.30 -16.30
N PRO A 236 -23.24 -29.90 -15.14
CA PRO A 236 -22.35 -29.94 -14.00
C PRO A 236 -20.95 -30.43 -14.39
N VAL A 237 -19.96 -29.55 -14.29
CA VAL A 237 -18.55 -29.91 -14.47
C VAL A 237 -18.05 -30.39 -13.12
N ASN A 238 -17.45 -31.57 -13.07
CA ASN A 238 -16.87 -32.02 -11.81
C ASN A 238 -15.63 -31.18 -11.46
N MET A 239 -15.31 -31.05 -10.18
CA MET A 239 -14.21 -30.18 -9.73
C MET A 239 -12.84 -30.59 -10.30
N ALA A 240 -12.63 -31.87 -10.61
CA ALA A 240 -11.38 -32.33 -11.23
C ALA A 240 -11.20 -31.78 -12.65
N GLN A 241 -12.28 -31.74 -13.44
CA GLN A 241 -12.29 -31.11 -14.76
C GLN A 241 -12.13 -29.60 -14.64
N ALA A 242 -12.81 -28.97 -13.68
CA ALA A 242 -12.71 -27.52 -13.46
C ALA A 242 -11.29 -27.08 -13.11
N SER A 243 -10.57 -27.85 -12.27
CA SER A 243 -9.16 -27.61 -11.96
C SER A 243 -8.26 -27.62 -13.20
N GLY A 244 -8.64 -28.34 -14.28
CA GLY A 244 -7.92 -28.33 -15.56
C GLY A 244 -7.82 -26.95 -16.21
N SER A 245 -8.77 -26.07 -15.89
CA SER A 245 -8.95 -24.74 -16.45
C SER A 245 -8.51 -23.63 -15.50
N VAL A 246 -7.97 -24.00 -14.34
CA VAL A 246 -7.38 -23.07 -13.36
C VAL A 246 -5.87 -23.07 -13.51
N VAL A 247 -5.29 -21.88 -13.47
CA VAL A 247 -3.86 -21.66 -13.70
C VAL A 247 -3.21 -21.02 -12.48
N ALA A 248 -1.91 -21.25 -12.32
CA ALA A 248 -1.05 -20.40 -11.52
C ALA A 248 -0.48 -19.29 -12.41
N ILE A 249 -0.50 -18.05 -11.94
CA ILE A 249 0.04 -16.88 -12.65
C ILE A 249 1.24 -16.37 -11.86
N PHE A 250 2.35 -16.13 -12.56
CA PHE A 250 3.58 -15.59 -11.99
C PHE A 250 3.90 -14.24 -12.65
N ALA A 251 4.09 -13.22 -11.81
CA ALA A 251 4.52 -11.89 -12.22
C ALA A 251 5.66 -11.44 -11.29
N GLY A 252 6.87 -11.25 -11.86
CA GLY A 252 8.07 -11.01 -11.05
C GLY A 252 8.37 -12.15 -10.08
N SER A 253 8.52 -11.84 -8.80
CA SER A 253 8.72 -12.82 -7.72
C SER A 253 7.41 -13.28 -7.05
N GLY A 254 6.27 -12.71 -7.43
CA GLY A 254 4.95 -13.03 -6.88
C GLY A 254 4.20 -14.09 -7.68
N HIS A 255 3.16 -14.66 -7.07
CA HIS A 255 2.24 -15.56 -7.76
C HIS A 255 0.80 -15.42 -7.26
N GLY A 256 -0.13 -15.87 -8.09
CA GLY A 256 -1.54 -16.00 -7.79
C GLY A 256 -2.17 -17.06 -8.67
N SER A 257 -3.49 -17.00 -8.81
CA SER A 257 -4.30 -17.94 -9.57
C SER A 257 -5.12 -17.23 -10.65
N GLY A 258 -5.66 -17.99 -11.59
CA GLY A 258 -6.54 -17.47 -12.63
C GLY A 258 -7.46 -18.54 -13.20
N ALA A 259 -8.52 -18.12 -13.87
CA ALA A 259 -9.51 -19.00 -14.48
C ALA A 259 -9.57 -18.78 -16.00
N LEU A 260 -9.43 -19.83 -16.80
CA LEU A 260 -9.71 -19.78 -18.24
C LEU A 260 -11.22 -19.63 -18.46
N ILE A 261 -11.64 -18.52 -19.08
CA ILE A 261 -13.06 -18.16 -19.28
C ILE A 261 -13.46 -18.06 -20.76
N SER A 262 -12.52 -18.26 -21.69
CA SER A 262 -12.80 -18.33 -23.13
C SER A 262 -11.89 -19.34 -23.83
N SER A 263 -12.44 -20.06 -24.81
CA SER A 263 -11.72 -20.99 -25.68
C SER A 263 -10.70 -20.27 -26.56
N GLU A 264 -10.80 -18.95 -26.67
CA GLU A 264 -9.77 -18.12 -27.28
C GLU A 264 -8.55 -17.95 -26.38
N GLY A 265 -8.57 -18.37 -25.11
CA GLY A 265 -7.43 -18.27 -24.19
C GLY A 265 -7.43 -17.05 -23.28
N TYR A 266 -8.61 -16.49 -22.97
CA TYR A 266 -8.73 -15.43 -21.99
C TYR A 266 -8.82 -15.99 -20.58
N ILE A 267 -7.93 -15.52 -19.71
CA ILE A 267 -7.82 -15.89 -18.30
C ILE A 267 -8.20 -14.68 -17.46
N LEU A 268 -9.12 -14.89 -16.53
CA LEU A 268 -9.52 -13.90 -15.54
C LEU A 268 -8.69 -14.08 -14.27
N THR A 269 -8.19 -12.99 -13.71
CA THR A 269 -7.40 -12.96 -12.47
C THR A 269 -7.56 -11.60 -11.78
N ASN A 270 -6.79 -11.35 -10.71
CA ASN A 270 -6.74 -10.03 -10.07
C ASN A 270 -5.70 -9.10 -10.70
N GLU A 271 -5.93 -7.79 -10.56
CA GLU A 271 -4.97 -6.78 -10.99
C GLU A 271 -3.69 -6.85 -10.15
N HIS A 272 -3.80 -7.01 -8.83
CA HIS A 272 -2.62 -7.05 -7.97
C HIS A 272 -1.73 -8.30 -8.20
N VAL A 273 -2.28 -9.36 -8.81
CA VAL A 273 -1.50 -10.56 -9.17
C VAL A 273 -0.59 -10.29 -10.36
N VAL A 274 -1.06 -9.50 -11.33
CA VAL A 274 -0.27 -9.15 -12.53
C VAL A 274 0.54 -7.87 -12.33
N GLY A 275 0.11 -6.98 -11.42
CA GLY A 275 0.76 -5.71 -11.11
C GLY A 275 0.97 -4.86 -12.37
N THR A 276 2.18 -4.31 -12.53
CA THR A 276 2.57 -3.51 -13.70
C THR A 276 3.12 -4.34 -14.85
N ALA A 277 3.07 -5.68 -14.77
CA ALA A 277 3.63 -6.54 -15.80
C ALA A 277 2.77 -6.48 -17.09
N THR A 278 3.42 -6.33 -18.24
CA THR A 278 2.76 -6.46 -19.54
C THR A 278 2.67 -7.92 -19.99
N THR A 279 3.55 -8.76 -19.48
CA THR A 279 3.58 -10.20 -19.73
C THR A 279 3.75 -10.97 -18.42
N VAL A 280 3.06 -12.09 -18.30
CA VAL A 280 3.11 -12.99 -17.14
C VAL A 280 3.41 -14.41 -17.58
N ARG A 281 3.90 -15.22 -16.67
CA ARG A 281 4.07 -16.66 -16.89
C ARG A 281 2.85 -17.38 -16.33
N VAL A 282 2.19 -18.15 -17.18
CA VAL A 282 0.98 -18.92 -16.84
C VAL A 282 1.37 -20.38 -16.78
N ARG A 283 1.14 -21.04 -15.64
CA ARG A 283 1.35 -22.48 -15.49
C ARG A 283 0.03 -23.19 -15.35
N TRP A 284 -0.21 -24.15 -16.22
CA TRP A 284 -1.40 -24.98 -16.24
C TRP A 284 -1.34 -26.09 -15.20
N SER A 285 -2.49 -26.74 -14.96
CA SER A 285 -2.65 -27.80 -13.97
C SER A 285 -1.77 -29.04 -14.18
N ASP A 286 -1.31 -29.28 -15.42
CA ASP A 286 -0.39 -30.36 -15.81
C ASP A 286 1.09 -29.94 -15.70
N GLY A 287 1.36 -28.72 -15.23
CA GLY A 287 2.69 -28.15 -15.09
C GLY A 287 3.22 -27.46 -16.36
N LEU A 288 2.50 -27.52 -17.49
CA LEU A 288 2.90 -26.83 -18.72
C LEU A 288 2.90 -25.32 -18.50
N GLU A 289 3.92 -24.63 -19.00
CA GLU A 289 4.02 -23.17 -18.90
C GLU A 289 3.82 -22.49 -20.27
N THR A 290 3.09 -21.38 -20.26
CA THR A 290 2.85 -20.50 -21.41
C THR A 290 3.05 -19.05 -21.01
N THR A 291 3.51 -18.23 -21.94
CA THR A 291 3.50 -16.77 -21.77
C THR A 291 2.08 -16.24 -21.93
N GLY A 292 1.65 -15.37 -21.02
CA GLY A 292 0.41 -14.62 -21.10
C GLY A 292 0.68 -13.12 -21.26
N THR A 293 -0.15 -12.45 -22.05
CA THR A 293 -0.14 -11.00 -22.23
C THR A 293 -1.25 -10.38 -21.39
N VAL A 294 -0.95 -9.33 -20.63
CA VAL A 294 -1.97 -8.61 -19.86
C VAL A 294 -2.71 -7.66 -20.80
N GLU A 295 -3.95 -8.00 -21.15
CA GLU A 295 -4.76 -7.26 -22.12
C GLU A 295 -5.50 -6.09 -21.48
N ARG A 296 -6.04 -6.32 -20.28
CA ARG A 296 -6.85 -5.34 -19.56
C ARG A 296 -6.60 -5.49 -18.08
N THR A 297 -6.57 -4.36 -17.39
CA THR A 297 -6.60 -4.30 -15.93
C THR A 297 -7.62 -3.26 -15.49
N ASP A 298 -8.19 -3.50 -14.32
CA ASP A 298 -8.93 -2.52 -13.57
C ASP A 298 -8.50 -2.59 -12.10
N LYS A 299 -7.72 -1.58 -11.69
CA LYS A 299 -7.17 -1.46 -10.34
C LYS A 299 -8.25 -1.19 -9.30
N ARG A 300 -9.37 -0.55 -9.67
CA ARG A 300 -10.45 -0.21 -8.74
C ARG A 300 -11.21 -1.46 -8.31
N ARG A 301 -11.54 -2.34 -9.26
CA ARG A 301 -12.23 -3.60 -8.97
C ARG A 301 -11.27 -4.74 -8.63
N ASP A 302 -9.96 -4.54 -8.81
CA ASP A 302 -8.90 -5.54 -8.64
C ASP A 302 -9.09 -6.76 -9.56
N VAL A 303 -9.27 -6.50 -10.86
CA VAL A 303 -9.45 -7.54 -11.88
C VAL A 303 -8.54 -7.30 -13.07
N ALA A 304 -8.08 -8.39 -13.68
CA ALA A 304 -7.26 -8.35 -14.88
C ALA A 304 -7.63 -9.48 -15.85
N LEU A 305 -7.43 -9.20 -17.13
CA LEU A 305 -7.59 -10.14 -18.23
C LEU A 305 -6.22 -10.44 -18.83
N VAL A 306 -5.87 -11.72 -18.85
CA VAL A 306 -4.64 -12.22 -19.46
C VAL A 306 -4.99 -13.05 -20.69
N LYS A 307 -4.33 -12.80 -21.81
CA LYS A 307 -4.45 -13.59 -23.04
C LYS A 307 -3.29 -14.57 -23.14
N THR A 308 -3.58 -15.85 -23.34
CA THR A 308 -2.56 -16.87 -23.61
C THR A 308 -3.04 -17.89 -24.64
N SER A 309 -2.24 -18.93 -24.90
CA SER A 309 -2.63 -20.10 -25.68
C SER A 309 -3.32 -21.11 -24.75
N PRO A 310 -4.60 -21.48 -24.99
CA PRO A 310 -5.36 -22.36 -24.07
C PRO A 310 -4.94 -23.83 -24.13
N ARG A 311 -4.08 -24.21 -25.10
CA ARG A 311 -3.50 -25.57 -25.23
C ARG A 311 -4.55 -26.69 -25.19
N GLY A 312 -5.70 -26.48 -25.82
CA GLY A 312 -6.77 -27.49 -25.91
C GLY A 312 -7.60 -27.66 -24.63
N ARG A 313 -7.49 -26.75 -23.66
CA ARG A 313 -8.33 -26.76 -22.45
C ARG A 313 -9.66 -26.08 -22.69
N GLU A 314 -10.69 -26.68 -22.11
CA GLU A 314 -12.03 -26.12 -22.11
C GLU A 314 -12.12 -24.95 -21.10
N PRO A 315 -12.66 -23.80 -21.48
CA PRO A 315 -12.91 -22.71 -20.54
C PRO A 315 -14.04 -23.05 -19.57
N LEU A 316 -14.01 -22.43 -18.39
CA LEU A 316 -15.10 -22.48 -17.42
C LEU A 316 -16.25 -21.58 -17.87
N ALA A 317 -17.48 -22.04 -17.64
CA ALA A 317 -18.66 -21.20 -17.79
C ALA A 317 -18.67 -20.11 -16.71
N VAL A 318 -19.23 -18.95 -17.01
CA VAL A 318 -19.36 -17.82 -16.07
C VAL A 318 -20.84 -17.48 -15.88
N SER A 319 -21.25 -17.11 -14.67
CA SER A 319 -22.61 -16.68 -14.33
C SER A 319 -22.57 -15.34 -13.61
N ARG A 320 -23.28 -14.34 -14.17
CA ARG A 320 -23.48 -13.04 -13.53
C ARG A 320 -24.32 -13.14 -12.25
N THR A 321 -25.09 -14.22 -12.09
CA THR A 321 -25.95 -14.43 -10.94
C THR A 321 -25.12 -14.92 -9.75
N VAL A 322 -25.11 -14.13 -8.68
CA VAL A 322 -24.53 -14.51 -7.39
C VAL A 322 -25.40 -15.61 -6.75
N PRO A 323 -24.81 -16.71 -6.23
CA PRO A 323 -25.58 -17.73 -5.54
C PRO A 323 -26.30 -17.21 -4.29
N SER A 324 -27.40 -17.87 -3.92
CA SER A 324 -28.17 -17.52 -2.72
C SER A 324 -27.37 -17.75 -1.44
N LEU A 325 -27.77 -17.08 -0.36
CA LEU A 325 -27.23 -17.30 0.98
C LEU A 325 -27.29 -18.80 1.35
N GLY A 326 -26.20 -19.34 1.89
CA GLY A 326 -26.06 -20.75 2.26
C GLY A 326 -25.77 -21.69 1.09
N ALA A 327 -25.78 -21.21 -0.17
CA ALA A 327 -25.43 -22.03 -1.31
C ALA A 327 -23.96 -22.46 -1.23
N PRO A 328 -23.66 -23.75 -1.43
CA PRO A 328 -22.29 -24.25 -1.39
C PRO A 328 -21.50 -23.75 -2.60
N VAL A 329 -20.24 -23.42 -2.33
CA VAL A 329 -19.30 -22.87 -3.30
C VAL A 329 -17.90 -23.45 -3.09
N PHE A 330 -17.12 -23.45 -4.15
CA PHE A 330 -15.79 -24.05 -4.19
C PHE A 330 -14.77 -23.04 -4.69
N ALA A 331 -13.64 -22.91 -4.01
CA ALA A 331 -12.51 -22.11 -4.50
C ALA A 331 -11.41 -23.05 -5.00
N ILE A 332 -10.79 -22.70 -6.13
CA ILE A 332 -9.65 -23.44 -6.67
C ILE A 332 -8.49 -22.46 -6.87
N GLY A 333 -7.30 -22.81 -6.38
CA GLY A 333 -6.15 -21.93 -6.50
C GLY A 333 -4.80 -22.59 -6.19
N THR A 334 -3.80 -21.74 -6.00
CA THR A 334 -2.40 -22.07 -5.73
C THR A 334 -1.98 -21.42 -4.41
N PRO A 335 -2.37 -21.95 -3.24
CA PRO A 335 -2.12 -21.31 -1.96
C PRO A 335 -0.65 -21.40 -1.56
N LEU A 336 -0.12 -20.34 -0.96
CA LEU A 336 1.19 -20.22 -0.29
C LEU A 336 2.42 -20.47 -1.16
N GLU A 337 2.54 -21.67 -1.70
CA GLU A 337 3.67 -22.12 -2.50
C GLU A 337 3.19 -22.56 -3.90
N PRO A 338 3.98 -22.31 -4.95
CA PRO A 338 3.62 -22.71 -6.31
C PRO A 338 3.33 -24.21 -6.47
N ASN A 339 3.98 -25.09 -5.72
CA ASN A 339 3.75 -26.54 -5.78
C ASN A 339 2.39 -26.99 -5.23
N LEU A 340 1.65 -26.12 -4.52
CA LEU A 340 0.31 -26.40 -3.99
C LEU A 340 -0.82 -26.06 -4.98
N GLN A 341 -0.49 -25.84 -6.25
CA GLN A 341 -1.45 -25.58 -7.33
C GLN A 341 -2.58 -26.62 -7.40
N ASN A 342 -3.77 -26.17 -7.81
CA ASN A 342 -5.01 -26.96 -7.88
C ASN A 342 -5.56 -27.39 -6.52
N THR A 343 -5.29 -26.61 -5.46
CA THR A 343 -5.96 -26.83 -4.17
C THR A 343 -7.42 -26.42 -4.28
N VAL A 344 -8.32 -27.35 -3.96
CA VAL A 344 -9.77 -27.11 -3.93
C VAL A 344 -10.23 -27.00 -2.48
N THR A 345 -10.98 -25.95 -2.18
CA THR A 345 -11.63 -25.76 -0.88
C THR A 345 -13.13 -25.56 -1.06
N ARG A 346 -13.92 -25.88 -0.03
CA ARG A 346 -15.39 -25.78 -0.05
C ARG A 346 -15.88 -24.93 1.11
N GLY A 347 -16.94 -24.17 0.86
CA GLY A 347 -17.68 -23.43 1.87
C GLY A 347 -19.09 -23.11 1.38
N VAL A 348 -19.70 -22.07 1.92
CA VAL A 348 -21.01 -21.55 1.54
C VAL A 348 -20.98 -20.04 1.36
N VAL A 349 -21.90 -19.50 0.57
CA VAL A 349 -22.14 -18.06 0.53
C VAL A 349 -22.70 -17.60 1.87
N SER A 350 -21.90 -16.84 2.62
CA SER A 350 -22.23 -16.38 3.98
C SER A 350 -22.92 -15.03 4.01
N ALA A 351 -22.70 -14.17 3.01
CA ALA A 351 -23.41 -12.90 2.81
C ALA A 351 -23.04 -12.25 1.47
N THR A 352 -23.78 -11.22 1.08
CA THR A 352 -23.30 -10.19 0.15
C THR A 352 -22.96 -8.94 0.96
N ARG A 353 -21.79 -8.35 0.70
CA ARG A 353 -21.29 -7.16 1.41
C ARG A 353 -21.00 -6.04 0.44
N ILE A 354 -21.17 -4.80 0.89
CA ILE A 354 -20.65 -3.63 0.19
C ILE A 354 -19.42 -3.17 0.97
N ILE A 355 -18.28 -3.16 0.32
CA ILE A 355 -17.00 -2.71 0.88
C ILE A 355 -16.43 -1.71 -0.13
N ASP A 356 -16.14 -0.51 0.33
CA ASP A 356 -15.59 0.57 -0.49
C ASP A 356 -16.44 0.90 -1.72
N GLY A 357 -17.77 0.77 -1.58
CA GLY A 357 -18.72 0.99 -2.66
C GLY A 357 -18.84 -0.14 -3.68
N PHE A 358 -18.15 -1.27 -3.49
CA PHE A 358 -18.21 -2.45 -4.35
C PHE A 358 -18.90 -3.63 -3.69
N ASN A 359 -19.62 -4.43 -4.48
CA ASN A 359 -20.24 -5.65 -4.01
C ASN A 359 -19.20 -6.77 -3.88
N PHE A 360 -19.26 -7.53 -2.79
CA PHE A 360 -18.47 -8.73 -2.57
C PHE A 360 -19.36 -9.89 -2.13
N ILE A 361 -19.03 -11.08 -2.61
CA ILE A 361 -19.53 -12.34 -2.07
C ILE A 361 -18.67 -12.66 -0.85
N GLN A 362 -19.28 -12.68 0.33
CA GLN A 362 -18.65 -13.19 1.54
C GLN A 362 -18.90 -14.71 1.60
N SER A 363 -17.86 -15.49 1.88
CA SER A 363 -17.96 -16.94 2.07
C SER A 363 -17.00 -17.40 3.16
N ASP A 364 -17.33 -18.52 3.80
CA ASP A 364 -16.44 -19.22 4.74
C ASP A 364 -15.46 -20.17 4.03
N THR A 365 -15.54 -20.30 2.70
CA THR A 365 -14.62 -21.11 1.87
C THR A 365 -13.17 -20.75 2.19
N PRO A 366 -12.37 -21.68 2.74
CA PRO A 366 -10.99 -21.39 3.11
C PRO A 366 -10.17 -20.96 1.90
N VAL A 367 -9.60 -19.76 1.96
CA VAL A 367 -8.60 -19.31 0.99
C VAL A 367 -7.39 -18.76 1.74
N THR A 368 -6.29 -18.48 1.03
CA THR A 368 -5.11 -17.82 1.61
C THR A 368 -4.34 -17.12 0.49
N HIS A 369 -3.22 -16.49 0.81
CA HIS A 369 -2.31 -15.91 -0.17
C HIS A 369 -1.98 -16.94 -1.28
N GLY A 370 -1.95 -16.51 -2.54
CA GLY A 370 -1.78 -17.37 -3.71
C GLY A 370 -3.09 -17.86 -4.36
N ASN A 371 -4.21 -17.92 -3.61
CA ASN A 371 -5.53 -18.17 -4.21
C ASN A 371 -6.10 -16.94 -4.93
N SER A 372 -5.59 -15.74 -4.65
CA SER A 372 -5.98 -14.49 -5.33
C SER A 372 -6.06 -14.68 -6.84
N GLY A 373 -7.17 -14.28 -7.45
CA GLY A 373 -7.44 -14.39 -8.88
C GLY A 373 -8.03 -15.74 -9.30
N GLY A 374 -7.99 -16.76 -8.44
CA GLY A 374 -8.63 -18.06 -8.68
C GLY A 374 -10.15 -18.00 -8.61
N PRO A 375 -10.87 -18.90 -9.30
CA PRO A 375 -12.33 -18.84 -9.37
C PRO A 375 -13.00 -19.30 -8.07
N LEU A 376 -14.14 -18.68 -7.77
CA LEU A 376 -15.19 -19.22 -6.92
C LEU A 376 -16.25 -19.86 -7.83
N LEU A 377 -16.52 -21.14 -7.63
CA LEU A 377 -17.44 -21.96 -8.42
C LEU A 377 -18.68 -22.30 -7.61
N ASP A 378 -19.83 -22.40 -8.28
CA ASP A 378 -21.00 -23.06 -7.73
C ASP A 378 -20.92 -24.60 -7.83
N GLU A 379 -21.96 -25.32 -7.38
CA GLU A 379 -22.01 -26.79 -7.46
C GLU A 379 -21.97 -27.35 -8.89
N LYS A 380 -22.25 -26.53 -9.90
CA LYS A 380 -22.21 -26.91 -11.30
C LYS A 380 -20.84 -26.65 -11.93
N GLY A 381 -19.88 -26.11 -11.18
CA GLY A 381 -18.57 -25.73 -11.69
C GLY A 381 -18.60 -24.42 -12.49
N VAL A 382 -19.63 -23.59 -12.32
CA VAL A 382 -19.74 -22.30 -13.00
C VAL A 382 -19.07 -21.22 -12.15
N VAL A 383 -18.24 -20.39 -12.77
CA VAL A 383 -17.59 -19.26 -12.09
C VAL A 383 -18.64 -18.22 -11.73
N VAL A 384 -18.75 -17.94 -10.43
CA VAL A 384 -19.64 -16.92 -9.86
C VAL A 384 -18.87 -15.78 -9.22
N GLY A 385 -17.58 -16.00 -8.91
CA GLY A 385 -16.71 -14.94 -8.43
C GLY A 385 -15.23 -15.22 -8.61
N ILE A 386 -14.41 -14.25 -8.22
CA ILE A 386 -12.95 -14.29 -8.25
C ILE A 386 -12.45 -14.06 -6.84
N THR A 387 -11.55 -14.91 -6.36
CA THR A 387 -10.92 -14.77 -5.04
C THR A 387 -10.14 -13.46 -4.98
N HIS A 388 -10.47 -12.54 -4.06
CA HIS A 388 -9.76 -11.25 -3.91
C HIS A 388 -8.60 -11.33 -2.90
N SER A 389 -8.76 -12.19 -1.89
CA SER A 389 -7.97 -12.31 -0.66
C SER A 389 -8.49 -11.49 0.54
N ILE A 390 -8.01 -11.91 1.71
CA ILE A 390 -8.73 -12.01 2.99
C ILE A 390 -8.34 -10.88 3.93
N ILE A 391 -9.32 -10.50 4.74
CA ILE A 391 -9.10 -9.78 6.00
C ILE A 391 -7.97 -10.47 6.81
N ASP A 392 -7.10 -9.65 7.42
CA ASP A 392 -6.03 -10.06 8.35
C ASP A 392 -6.40 -11.29 9.22
N PRO A 393 -5.56 -12.34 9.30
CA PRO A 393 -5.85 -13.56 10.08
C PRO A 393 -6.14 -13.31 11.56
N THR A 394 -5.75 -12.15 12.11
CA THR A 394 -6.11 -11.72 13.48
C THR A 394 -7.59 -11.32 13.64
N LYS A 395 -8.32 -11.13 12.54
CA LYS A 395 -9.73 -10.68 12.51
C LYS A 395 -10.73 -11.82 12.27
N GLY A 396 -10.27 -13.06 12.13
CA GLY A 396 -11.11 -14.27 12.07
C GLY A 396 -10.87 -15.12 10.82
N SER A 397 -10.68 -16.42 11.02
CA SER A 397 -10.25 -17.41 9.99
C SER A 397 -11.31 -17.82 8.96
N ALA A 398 -12.52 -17.26 9.00
CA ALA A 398 -13.67 -17.65 8.17
C ALA A 398 -14.35 -16.47 7.43
N LEU A 399 -13.66 -15.33 7.28
CA LEU A 399 -14.17 -14.15 6.57
C LEU A 399 -13.43 -13.95 5.25
N ASN A 400 -13.90 -14.62 4.20
CA ASN A 400 -13.29 -14.57 2.87
C ASN A 400 -14.19 -13.80 1.89
N PHE A 401 -13.56 -13.06 0.98
CA PHE A 401 -14.26 -12.19 0.02
C PHE A 401 -13.89 -12.51 -1.42
N PHE A 402 -14.91 -12.50 -2.26
CA PHE A 402 -14.82 -12.80 -3.68
C PHE A 402 -15.52 -11.70 -4.47
N ILE A 403 -14.89 -11.30 -5.56
CA ILE A 403 -15.42 -10.35 -6.53
C ILE A 403 -16.50 -11.06 -7.34
N PRO A 404 -17.77 -10.60 -7.37
CA PRO A 404 -18.76 -11.15 -8.28
C PRO A 404 -18.21 -11.13 -9.71
N VAL A 405 -18.31 -12.24 -10.42
CA VAL A 405 -17.76 -12.32 -11.79
C VAL A 405 -18.47 -11.34 -12.72
N GLY A 406 -19.74 -11.02 -12.46
CA GLY A 406 -20.48 -9.98 -13.18
C GLY A 406 -19.77 -8.62 -13.15
N ASP A 407 -19.33 -8.18 -11.97
CA ASP A 407 -18.54 -6.95 -11.84
C ASP A 407 -17.25 -7.05 -12.65
N ALA A 408 -16.53 -8.18 -12.57
CA ALA A 408 -15.30 -8.36 -13.32
C ALA A 408 -15.51 -8.25 -14.84
N LEU A 409 -16.59 -8.83 -15.36
CA LEU A 409 -16.97 -8.72 -16.76
C LEU A 409 -17.27 -7.27 -17.15
N ASP A 410 -17.98 -6.53 -16.31
CA ASP A 410 -18.36 -5.14 -16.59
C ASP A 410 -17.13 -4.23 -16.61
N PHE A 411 -16.30 -4.26 -15.57
CA PHE A 411 -15.08 -3.44 -15.46
C PHE A 411 -14.03 -3.75 -16.54
N LEU A 412 -14.00 -5.00 -17.03
CA LEU A 412 -13.13 -5.41 -18.12
C LEU A 412 -13.79 -5.30 -19.51
N ALA A 413 -15.04 -4.82 -19.61
CA ALA A 413 -15.84 -4.74 -20.84
C ALA A 413 -15.86 -6.07 -21.61
N LEU A 414 -16.31 -7.13 -20.93
CA LEU A 414 -16.44 -8.48 -21.45
C LEU A 414 -17.91 -8.85 -21.64
N GLU A 415 -18.24 -9.32 -22.83
CA GLU A 415 -19.54 -9.84 -23.19
C GLU A 415 -19.50 -11.37 -23.15
N THR A 416 -20.38 -11.96 -22.36
CA THR A 416 -20.64 -13.40 -22.41
C THR A 416 -21.50 -13.72 -23.63
N PRO A 417 -21.43 -14.93 -24.20
CA PRO A 417 -22.37 -15.34 -25.23
C PRO A 417 -23.82 -15.10 -24.78
N ALA A 418 -24.66 -14.56 -25.68
CA ALA A 418 -26.09 -14.45 -25.42
C ALA A 418 -26.68 -15.83 -25.08
N ALA A 419 -27.58 -15.87 -24.11
CA ALA A 419 -28.25 -17.08 -23.64
C ALA A 419 -28.91 -17.84 -24.81
#